data_AF-A0ABD3EV29-F1
#
_entry.id   AF-A0ABD3EV29-F1
#
_cell.length_a   1.000
_cell.length_b   1.000
_cell.length_c   1.000
_cell.angle_alpha   90.00
_cell.angle_beta   90.00
_cell.angle_gamma   90.00
#
_symmetry.space_group_name_H-M   'P 1'
#
loop_
_entity.id
_entity.type
_entity.pdbx_description
1 polymer ?
#
loop_
_entity_poly.entity_id
_entity_poly.type
_entity_poly.pdbx_seq_one_letter_code
_entity_poly.pdbx_strand_id
1 'polypeptide(L)' 'MPFCVDSGAEVCAIGSEHVQRLMKFDPPVEITGVDKGLTATTFGGQELTAIGQVQLNVKLNTAAGPVNLVKTIKCLVVDE' A
#
# COMPACT_ATOMS: atom_id res chain seq x y z
N MET A 1 11.33 2.56 0.37
CA MET A 1 10.29 3.10 -0.53
C MET A 1 9.80 4.42 0.05
N PRO A 2 9.65 5.49 -0.74
CA PRO A 2 9.04 6.72 -0.25
C PRO A 2 7.59 6.45 0.17
N PHE A 3 7.16 7.07 1.26
CA PHE A 3 5.80 6.95 1.79
C PHE A 3 5.26 8.35 2.09
N CYS A 4 4.03 8.61 1.66
CA CYS A 4 3.32 9.84 1.98
C CYS A 4 2.39 9.56 3.17
N VAL A 5 2.59 10.27 4.27
CA VAL A 5 1.66 10.25 5.40
C VAL A 5 0.50 11.18 5.05
N ASP A 6 -0.66 10.60 4.74
CA ASP A 6 -1.88 11.36 4.44
C ASP A 6 -2.98 11.02 5.45
N SER A 7 -3.21 11.92 6.40
CA SER A 7 -4.28 11.75 7.39
C SER A 7 -5.69 11.96 6.82
N GLY A 8 -5.80 12.52 5.60
CA GLY A 8 -7.07 12.65 4.89
C GLY A 8 -7.47 11.37 4.18
N ALA A 9 -6.56 10.42 3.99
CA ALA A 9 -6.84 9.13 3.39
C ALA A 9 -7.39 8.13 4.42
N GLU A 10 -8.53 7.52 4.11
CA GLU A 10 -9.11 6.45 4.94
C GLU A 10 -8.30 5.15 4.88
N VAL A 11 -7.57 4.94 3.78
CA VAL A 11 -6.84 3.71 3.47
C VAL A 11 -5.49 4.02 2.83
N CYS A 12 -4.49 3.17 3.06
CA CYS A 12 -3.22 3.23 2.35
C CYS A 12 -3.37 2.66 0.93
N ALA A 13 -2.70 3.26 -0.04
CA ALA A 13 -2.60 2.78 -1.40
C ALA A 13 -1.14 2.56 -1.80
N ILE A 14 -0.90 1.61 -2.69
CA ILE A 14 0.42 1.30 -3.25
C ILE A 14 0.28 0.92 -4.73
N GLY A 15 1.19 1.43 -5.56
CA GLY A 15 1.21 1.11 -7.00
C GLY A 15 1.55 -0.37 -7.25
N SER A 16 0.91 -0.96 -8.26
CA SER A 16 1.06 -2.37 -8.62
C SER A 16 2.50 -2.77 -8.94
N GLU A 17 3.28 -1.91 -9.62
CA GLU A 17 4.69 -2.14 -9.91
C GLU A 17 5.52 -2.35 -8.62
N HIS A 18 5.26 -1.55 -7.60
CA HIS A 18 5.98 -1.62 -6.34
C HIS A 18 5.69 -2.91 -5.59
N VAL A 19 4.42 -3.37 -5.60
CA VAL A 19 4.05 -4.65 -5.00
C VAL A 19 4.72 -5.79 -5.76
N GLN A 20 4.69 -5.79 -7.08
CA GLN A 20 5.38 -6.82 -7.88
C GLN A 20 6.88 -6.89 -7.58
N ARG A 21 7.53 -5.74 -7.34
CA ARG A 21 8.93 -5.71 -6.91
C ARG A 21 9.09 -6.31 -5.52
N LEU A 22 8.23 -5.98 -4.56
CA LEU A 22 8.25 -6.56 -3.21
C LEU A 22 8.08 -8.08 -3.24
N MET A 23 7.13 -8.60 -4.03
CA MET A 23 6.89 -10.04 -4.18
C MET A 23 8.13 -10.81 -4.67
N LYS A 24 9.04 -10.15 -5.42
CA LYS A 24 10.31 -10.77 -5.87
C LYS A 24 11.34 -10.88 -4.74
N PHE A 25 11.27 -10.02 -3.73
CA PHE A 25 12.26 -9.95 -2.64
C PHE A 25 11.74 -10.55 -1.33
N ASP A 26 10.43 -10.58 -1.12
CA ASP A 26 9.77 -11.05 0.10
C ASP A 26 8.63 -12.01 -0.28
N PRO A 27 8.90 -13.32 -0.38
CA PRO A 27 7.94 -14.34 -0.85
C PRO A 27 6.58 -14.38 -0.13
N PRO A 28 6.47 -14.05 1.17
CA PRO A 28 5.18 -13.93 1.86
C PRO A 28 4.28 -12.77 1.40
N VAL A 29 4.80 -11.81 0.63
CA VAL A 29 3.98 -10.71 0.10
C VAL A 29 3.14 -11.25 -1.05
N GLU A 30 1.83 -11.18 -0.90
CA GLU A 30 0.87 -11.64 -1.91
C GLU A 30 -0.25 -10.61 -2.12
N ILE A 31 -0.65 -10.44 -3.38
CA ILE A 31 -1.85 -9.66 -3.71
C ILE A 31 -3.05 -10.57 -3.52
N THR A 32 -3.97 -10.13 -2.66
CA THR A 32 -5.24 -10.80 -2.39
C THR A 32 -6.40 -10.01 -3.01
N GLY A 33 -7.52 -10.69 -3.23
CA GLY A 33 -8.72 -10.05 -3.77
C GLY A 33 -9.28 -8.97 -2.83
N VAL A 34 -9.91 -7.96 -3.43
CA VAL A 34 -10.71 -6.94 -2.74
C VAL A 34 -12.15 -7.06 -3.20
N ASP A 35 -13.10 -6.63 -2.36
CA ASP A 35 -14.52 -6.58 -2.76
C ASP A 35 -14.67 -5.77 -4.05
N LYS A 36 -15.48 -6.27 -4.99
CA LYS A 36 -15.66 -5.65 -6.30
C LYS A 36 -16.11 -4.19 -6.13
N GLY A 37 -15.40 -3.27 -6.77
CA GLY A 37 -15.80 -1.86 -6.88
C GLY A 37 -15.22 -0.94 -5.80
N LEU A 38 -14.12 -1.31 -5.14
CA LEU A 38 -13.43 -0.37 -4.28
C LEU A 38 -12.73 0.70 -5.13
N THR A 39 -13.37 1.85 -5.27
CA THR A 39 -12.84 3.03 -5.95
C THR A 39 -12.28 4.02 -4.92
N ALA A 40 -11.12 4.58 -5.21
CA ALA A 40 -10.52 5.67 -4.48
C ALA A 40 -10.57 6.93 -5.34
N THR A 41 -11.15 8.01 -4.82
CA THR A 41 -11.14 9.31 -5.50
C THR A 41 -9.89 10.08 -5.09
N THR A 42 -9.04 10.38 -6.06
CA THR A 42 -7.87 11.24 -5.85
C THR A 42 -8.28 12.70 -5.65
N PHE A 43 -7.40 13.52 -5.09
CA PHE A 43 -7.62 14.97 -4.95
C PHE A 43 -7.93 15.67 -6.29
N GLY A 44 -7.45 15.13 -7.42
CA GLY A 44 -7.74 15.62 -8.76
C GLY A 44 -9.08 15.19 -9.34
N GLY A 45 -9.91 14.46 -8.58
CA GLY A 45 -11.20 13.94 -9.03
C GLY A 45 -11.12 12.70 -9.94
N GLN A 46 -9.92 12.18 -10.19
CA GLN A 46 -9.76 10.90 -10.87
C GLN A 46 -10.13 9.75 -9.93
N GLU A 47 -10.92 8.81 -10.44
CA GLU A 47 -11.21 7.56 -9.77
C GLU A 47 -10.14 6.52 -10.09
N LEU A 48 -9.55 5.94 -9.05
CA LEU A 48 -8.67 4.78 -9.13
C LEU A 48 -9.45 3.56 -8.65
N THR A 49 -9.47 2.51 -9.46
CA THR A 49 -10.07 1.24 -9.02
C THR A 49 -8.97 0.35 -8.45
N ALA A 50 -9.16 -0.12 -7.22
CA ALA A 50 -8.25 -1.08 -6.62
C ALA A 50 -8.34 -2.43 -7.35
N ILE A 51 -7.18 -2.96 -7.77
CA ILE A 51 -7.09 -4.27 -8.42
C ILE A 51 -6.90 -5.41 -7.40
N GLY A 52 -6.62 -5.05 -6.14
CA GLY A 52 -6.42 -5.99 -5.04
C GLY A 52 -6.00 -5.29 -3.76
N GLN A 53 -5.57 -6.07 -2.78
CA GLN A 53 -5.02 -5.58 -1.52
C GLN A 53 -3.82 -6.43 -1.08
N VAL A 54 -2.94 -5.83 -0.30
CA VAL A 54 -1.74 -6.49 0.23
C VAL A 54 -1.55 -6.11 1.70
N GLN A 55 -1.03 -7.05 2.51
CA GLN A 55 -0.57 -6.76 3.87
C GLN A 55 0.95 -6.58 3.88
N LEU A 56 1.41 -5.45 4.40
CA LEU A 56 2.83 -5.10 4.41
C LEU A 56 3.35 -4.94 5.84
N ASN A 57 4.52 -5.51 6.09
CA ASN A 57 5.32 -5.19 7.27
C ASN A 57 6.10 -3.91 6.99
N VAL A 58 5.83 -2.86 7.76
CA VAL A 58 6.46 -1.55 7.56
C VAL A 58 7.52 -1.30 8.61
N LYS A 59 8.70 -0.88 8.14
CA LYS A 59 9.82 -0.40 8.95
C LYS A 59 10.10 1.05 8.59
N LEU A 60 9.99 1.94 9.58
CA LEU A 60 10.30 3.35 9.46
C LEU A 60 11.77 3.57 9.79
N ASN A 61 12.54 4.09 8.82
CA ASN A 61 13.93 4.47 9.05
C ASN A 61 13.96 5.90 9.60
N THR A 62 14.09 6.03 10.93
CA THR A 62 14.14 7.34 11.60
C THR A 62 15.59 7.74 11.91
N ALA A 63 15.82 9.01 12.27
CA ALA A 63 17.14 9.47 12.72
C ALA A 63 17.64 8.74 13.98
N ALA A 64 16.74 8.23 14.83
CA ALA A 64 17.07 7.44 16.01
C ALA A 64 17.26 5.94 15.71
N GLY A 65 17.08 5.51 14.45
CA GLY A 65 17.19 4.13 14.03
C GLY A 65 15.90 3.57 13.42
N PRO A 66 15.94 2.31 12.95
CA PRO A 66 14.79 1.65 12.37
C PRO A 66 13.74 1.28 13.42
N VAL A 67 12.47 1.59 13.13
CA VAL A 67 11.31 1.26 13.97
C VAL A 67 10.37 0.38 13.17
N ASN A 68 10.10 -0.83 13.67
CA ASN A 68 9.08 -1.72 13.09
C ASN A 68 7.69 -1.35 13.62
N LEU A 69 6.69 -1.33 12.74
CA LEU A 69 5.31 -1.28 13.20
C LEU A 69 4.90 -2.62 13.81
N VAL A 70 4.09 -2.56 14.87
CA VAL A 70 3.60 -3.74 15.60
C VAL A 70 2.58 -4.53 14.76
N LYS A 71 1.87 -3.85 13.85
CA LYS A 71 0.84 -4.44 13.00
C LYS A 71 1.21 -4.28 11.54
N THR A 72 0.82 -5.26 10.73
CA THR A 72 0.83 -5.13 9.28
C THR A 72 -0.11 -4.02 8.85
N ILE A 73 0.28 -3.32 7.78
CA ILE A 73 -0.56 -2.29 7.16
C ILE A 73 -1.22 -2.90 5.94
N LYS A 74 -2.55 -2.80 5.88
CA LYS A 74 -3.32 -3.15 4.69
C LYS A 74 -3.24 -1.99 3.69
N CYS A 75 -2.80 -2.29 2.48
CA CYS A 75 -2.78 -1.34 1.37
C CYS A 75 -3.64 -1.83 0.22
N LEU A 76 -4.35 -0.92 -0.43
CA LEU A 76 -4.96 -1.15 -1.73
C LEU A 76 -3.91 -1.12 -2.82
N VAL A 77 -3.99 -2.07 -3.74
CA VAL A 77 -3.14 -2.09 -4.93
C VAL A 77 -3.89 -1.35 -6.03
N VAL A 78 -3.26 -0.30 -6.55
CA VAL A 78 -3.79 0.52 -7.66
C VAL A 78 -2.84 0.43 -8.85
N ASP A 79 -3.40 0.50 -10.06
CA ASP A 79 -2.59 0.75 -11.25
C ASP A 79 -2.31 2.26 -11.36
N GLU A 80 -1.07 2.61 -11.67
CA GLU A 80 -0.62 3.99 -11.91
C GLU A 80 -1.00 4.47 -13.32
#